data_AF-A0A7W0KB75-F1
#
_entry.id   AF-A0A7W0KB75-F1
#
_cell.length_a   1.000
_cell.length_b   1.000
_cell.length_c   1.000
_cell.angle_alpha   90.00
_cell.angle_beta   90.00
_cell.angle_gamma   90.00
#
_symmetry.space_group_name_H-M   'P 1'
#
loop_
_entity.id
_entity.type
_entity.pdbx_description
1 polymer ?
#
loop_
_entity_poly.entity_id
_entity_poly.type
_entity_poly.pdbx_seq_one_letter_code
_entity_poly.pdbx_strand_id
1 'polypeptide(L)'
;GGIALAQTAAKKGATITAKPSVAARTITYPPIPNPGFAPGRPIDQARAVYQFAAEHPEILKYVPCYCGCESSGHPHNESCFVKRRDASGNVTEWDPHGYG
;
A
#
# COMPACT_ATOMS: atom_id res chain seq x y z
N GLY A 1 -6.81 -60.66 -8.62
CA GLY A 1 -6.88 -60.17 -7.23
C GLY A 1 -6.35 -58.76 -7.20
N GLY A 2 -7.11 -57.84 -6.60
CA GLY A 2 -6.62 -56.52 -6.17
C GLY A 2 -6.74 -55.40 -7.20
N ILE A 3 -7.88 -54.70 -7.17
CA ILE A 3 -8.11 -53.40 -7.80
C ILE A 3 -7.46 -52.33 -6.92
N ALA A 4 -6.74 -51.37 -7.49
CA ALA A 4 -6.49 -50.07 -6.84
C ALA A 4 -6.53 -48.92 -7.86
N LEU A 5 -7.77 -48.49 -8.11
CA LEU A 5 -8.24 -47.10 -8.21
C LEU A 5 -7.26 -46.03 -8.67
N ALA A 6 -7.48 -45.60 -9.92
CA ALA A 6 -7.17 -44.25 -10.38
C ALA A 6 -7.83 -43.20 -9.50
N GLN A 7 -7.11 -42.15 -9.14
CA GLN A 7 -7.68 -40.90 -8.64
C GLN A 7 -6.93 -39.71 -9.25
N THR A 8 -7.44 -39.23 -10.38
CA THR A 8 -7.23 -37.85 -10.86
C THR A 8 -7.94 -36.88 -9.92
N ALA A 9 -7.23 -35.87 -9.42
CA ALA A 9 -7.86 -34.70 -8.80
C ALA A 9 -7.25 -33.41 -9.37
N ALA A 10 -8.00 -32.80 -10.27
CA ALA A 10 -7.76 -31.46 -10.80
C ALA A 10 -7.85 -30.43 -9.67
N LYS A 11 -6.80 -29.64 -9.45
CA LYS A 11 -6.93 -28.38 -8.72
C LYS A 11 -7.37 -27.31 -9.71
N LYS A 12 -8.70 -27.10 -9.80
CA LYS A 12 -9.29 -25.91 -10.43
C LYS A 12 -8.68 -24.69 -9.75
N GLY A 13 -7.87 -23.93 -10.49
CA GLY A 13 -7.40 -22.62 -10.05
C GLY A 13 -8.63 -21.77 -9.74
N ALA A 14 -8.74 -21.31 -8.50
CA ALA A 14 -9.72 -20.31 -8.13
C ALA A 14 -9.49 -19.09 -9.02
N THR A 15 -10.48 -18.76 -9.84
CA THR A 15 -10.57 -17.47 -10.51
C THR A 15 -10.58 -16.41 -9.42
N ILE A 16 -9.48 -15.69 -9.26
CA ILE A 16 -9.47 -14.46 -8.49
C ILE A 16 -10.32 -13.49 -9.29
N THR A 17 -11.57 -13.31 -8.86
CA THR A 17 -12.44 -12.26 -9.37
C THR A 17 -11.66 -10.94 -9.26
N ALA A 18 -11.46 -10.26 -10.39
CA ALA A 18 -10.78 -8.98 -10.40
C ALA A 18 -11.44 -8.04 -9.38
N LYS A 19 -10.63 -7.50 -8.46
CA LYS A 19 -11.07 -6.49 -7.48
C LYS A 19 -11.71 -5.33 -8.24
N PRO A 20 -12.81 -4.73 -7.77
CA PRO A 20 -13.37 -3.54 -8.39
C PRO A 20 -12.27 -2.49 -8.52
N SER A 21 -11.87 -2.20 -9.75
CA SER A 21 -10.98 -1.07 -10.01
C SER A 21 -11.83 0.17 -9.80
N VAL A 22 -11.64 0.83 -8.66
CA VAL A 22 -11.99 2.24 -8.55
C VAL A 22 -11.26 2.90 -9.72
N ALA A 23 -12.01 3.51 -10.64
CA ALA A 23 -11.44 4.10 -11.85
C ALA A 23 -10.19 4.89 -11.49
N ALA A 24 -9.05 4.56 -12.12
CA ALA A 24 -7.75 5.12 -11.78
C ALA A 24 -7.83 6.65 -11.88
N ARG A 25 -7.94 7.33 -10.74
CA ARG A 25 -7.85 8.78 -10.65
C ARG A 25 -6.38 9.13 -10.85
N THR A 26 -6.07 9.98 -11.82
CA THR A 26 -4.70 10.49 -11.98
C THR A 26 -4.36 11.36 -10.77
N ILE A 27 -3.63 10.80 -9.82
CA ILE A 27 -3.08 11.52 -8.67
C ILE A 27 -1.68 12.00 -9.05
N THR A 28 -1.38 13.27 -8.77
CA THR A 28 -0.02 13.80 -8.86
C THR A 28 0.61 13.89 -7.48
N TYR A 29 1.94 13.85 -7.46
CA TYR A 29 2.73 13.96 -6.25
C TYR A 29 4.14 14.51 -6.58
N PRO A 30 4.76 15.29 -5.67
CA PRO A 30 6.14 15.72 -5.85
C PRO A 30 7.08 14.51 -5.83
N PRO A 31 8.34 14.66 -6.30
CA PRO A 31 9.33 13.59 -6.22
C PRO A 31 9.40 13.01 -4.80
N ILE A 32 9.41 11.67 -4.71
CA ILE A 32 9.53 10.97 -3.43
C ILE A 32 10.90 11.34 -2.82
N PRO A 33 10.95 11.84 -1.57
CA PRO A 33 12.17 12.38 -0.99
C PRO A 33 13.18 11.28 -0.76
N ASN A 34 14.46 11.59 -0.90
CA ASN A 34 15.52 10.72 -0.41
C ASN A 34 15.63 10.90 1.12
N PRO A 35 15.59 9.83 1.93
CA PRO A 35 15.65 9.96 3.39
C PRO A 35 16.95 10.57 3.90
N GLY A 36 18.07 10.44 3.16
CA GLY A 36 19.39 10.92 3.60
C GLY A 36 20.02 10.04 4.70
N PHE A 37 19.34 8.97 5.11
CA PHE A 37 19.82 7.91 5.99
C PHE A 37 19.51 6.54 5.39
N ALA A 38 20.07 5.47 5.96
CA ALA A 38 19.76 4.11 5.56
C ALA A 38 18.35 3.71 6.05
N PRO A 39 17.36 3.53 5.17
CA PRO A 39 16.01 3.15 5.59
C PRO A 39 15.99 1.74 6.21
N GLY A 40 14.95 1.46 7.02
CA GLY A 40 14.74 0.14 7.63
C GLY A 40 14.39 -0.97 6.62
N ARG A 41 14.24 -0.63 5.33
CA ARG A 41 13.91 -1.52 4.22
C ARG A 41 14.68 -1.08 2.96
N PRO A 42 14.87 -1.94 1.94
CA PRO A 42 15.47 -1.53 0.66
C PRO A 42 14.82 -0.26 0.09
N ILE A 43 15.63 0.65 -0.46
CA ILE A 43 15.18 2.00 -0.86
C ILE A 43 14.12 1.97 -1.97
N ASP A 44 14.21 1.00 -2.87
CA ASP A 44 13.24 0.73 -3.92
C ASP A 44 11.89 0.27 -3.35
N GLN A 45 11.90 -0.59 -2.33
CA GLN A 45 10.68 -0.99 -1.63
C GLN A 45 10.04 0.18 -0.89
N ALA A 46 10.85 1.00 -0.19
CA ALA A 46 10.32 2.19 0.49
C ALA A 46 9.64 3.12 -0.51
N ARG A 47 10.30 3.45 -1.63
CA ARG A 47 9.71 4.28 -2.70
C ARG A 47 8.42 3.69 -3.28
N ALA A 48 8.37 2.38 -3.50
CA ALA A 48 7.16 1.72 -3.99
C ALA A 48 5.98 1.89 -3.03
N VAL A 49 6.22 1.86 -1.71
CA VAL A 49 5.16 2.09 -0.71
C VAL A 49 4.72 3.55 -0.67
N TYR A 50 5.63 4.52 -0.82
CA TYR A 50 5.26 5.94 -0.96
C TYR A 50 4.36 6.18 -2.18
N GLN A 51 4.71 5.56 -3.31
CA GLN A 51 3.88 5.63 -4.51
C GLN A 51 2.50 5.03 -4.28
N PHE A 52 2.44 3.83 -3.68
CA PHE A 52 1.19 3.17 -3.34
C PHE A 52 0.32 4.03 -2.40
N ALA A 53 0.93 4.70 -1.41
CA ALA A 53 0.22 5.59 -0.51
C ALA A 53 -0.39 6.80 -1.22
N ALA A 54 0.29 7.36 -2.22
CA ALA A 54 -0.25 8.45 -3.01
C ALA A 54 -1.43 8.01 -3.88
N GLU A 55 -1.31 6.86 -4.54
CA GLU A 55 -2.25 6.35 -5.55
C GLU A 55 -3.46 5.64 -4.92
N HIS A 56 -3.29 5.04 -3.74
CA HIS A 56 -4.30 4.21 -3.08
C HIS A 56 -4.64 4.65 -1.65
N PRO A 57 -4.97 5.94 -1.41
CA PRO A 57 -5.36 6.39 -0.07
C PRO A 57 -6.61 5.66 0.43
N GLU A 58 -7.52 5.24 -0.46
CA GLU A 58 -8.68 4.45 -0.08
C GLU A 58 -8.29 3.15 0.61
N ILE A 59 -7.16 2.53 0.26
CA ILE A 59 -6.71 1.30 0.91
C ILE A 59 -6.05 1.63 2.25
N LEU A 60 -5.09 2.55 2.26
CA LEU A 60 -4.30 2.85 3.46
C LEU A 60 -5.09 3.59 4.54
N LYS A 61 -6.21 4.23 4.21
CA LYS A 61 -7.11 4.86 5.19
C LYS A 61 -7.99 3.87 5.93
N TYR A 62 -8.20 2.65 5.40
CA TYR A 62 -8.86 1.57 6.14
C TYR A 62 -7.90 0.81 7.07
N VAL A 63 -6.59 0.93 6.85
CA VAL A 63 -5.58 0.28 7.67
C VAL A 63 -5.22 1.21 8.84
N PRO A 64 -5.33 0.76 10.11
CA PRO A 64 -4.93 1.59 11.24
C PRO A 64 -3.43 1.86 11.23
N CYS A 65 -3.02 3.00 11.80
CA CYS A 65 -1.61 3.20 12.11
C CYS A 65 -1.19 2.19 13.19
N TYR A 66 -0.10 1.47 12.96
CA TYR A 66 0.42 0.47 13.92
C TYR A 66 1.61 1.00 14.74
N CYS A 67 1.95 2.28 14.58
CA CYS A 67 3.07 2.91 15.31
C CYS A 67 2.67 3.37 16.72
N GLY A 68 1.38 3.37 17.08
CA GLY A 68 0.89 3.86 18.37
C GLY A 68 0.78 5.38 18.47
N CYS A 69 0.77 6.10 17.34
CA CYS A 69 0.72 7.56 17.26
C CYS A 69 -0.64 8.12 16.77
N GLU A 70 -1.71 7.34 16.86
CA GLU A 70 -3.06 7.71 16.41
C GLU A 70 -3.54 8.99 17.11
N SER A 71 -3.33 9.08 18.42
CA SER A 71 -3.67 10.26 19.22
C SER A 71 -2.81 11.50 18.91
N SER A 72 -1.70 11.33 18.18
CA SER A 72 -0.84 12.42 17.72
C SER A 72 -1.27 12.98 16.34
N GLY A 73 -2.43 12.56 15.85
CA GLY A 73 -2.99 13.04 14.58
C GLY A 73 -2.67 12.17 13.37
N HIS A 74 -2.21 10.93 13.57
CA HIS A 74 -1.93 9.95 12.50
C HIS A 74 -2.97 8.82 12.52
N PRO A 75 -4.22 9.08 12.11
CA PRO A 75 -5.36 8.18 12.35
C PRO A 75 -5.31 6.87 11.57
N HIS A 76 -4.50 6.78 10.52
CA HIS A 76 -4.46 5.64 9.60
C HIS A 76 -3.09 5.49 8.96
N ASN A 77 -2.82 4.34 8.36
CA ASN A 77 -1.52 3.99 7.80
C ASN A 77 -1.02 4.95 6.69
N GLU A 78 -1.94 5.62 5.98
CA GLU A 78 -1.55 6.64 4.99
C GLU A 78 -0.74 7.80 5.61
N SER A 79 -0.97 8.10 6.90
CA SER A 79 -0.26 9.16 7.62
C SER A 79 1.21 8.85 7.84
N CYS A 80 1.65 7.59 7.67
CA CYS A 80 3.07 7.25 7.70
C CYS A 80 3.84 7.82 6.49
N PHE A 81 3.15 8.13 5.39
CA PHE A 81 3.78 8.45 4.11
C PHE A 81 3.37 9.83 3.59
N VAL A 82 2.13 10.24 3.81
CA VAL A 82 1.57 11.47 3.24
C VAL A 82 1.19 12.44 4.36
N LYS A 83 1.82 13.62 4.33
CA LYS A 83 1.58 14.66 5.33
C LYS A 83 0.47 15.61 4.92
N ARG A 84 0.38 15.98 3.63
CA ARG A 84 -0.66 16.85 3.10
C ARG A 84 -1.10 16.48 1.69
N ARG A 85 -2.39 16.72 1.43
CA ARG A 85 -3.00 16.67 0.10
C ARG A 85 -3.74 17.96 -0.22
N ASP A 86 -3.90 18.24 -1.51
CA ASP A 86 -4.81 19.28 -1.98
C ASP A 86 -6.28 18.79 -2.02
N ALA A 87 -7.20 19.70 -2.37
CA ALA A 87 -8.63 19.36 -2.48
C ALA A 87 -8.95 18.34 -3.59
N SER A 88 -8.03 18.15 -4.54
CA SER A 88 -8.12 17.15 -5.60
C SER A 88 -7.52 15.79 -5.18
N GLY A 89 -6.97 15.68 -3.97
CA GLY A 89 -6.34 14.48 -3.45
C GLY A 89 -4.89 14.27 -3.90
N ASN A 90 -4.28 15.23 -4.60
CA ASN A 90 -2.86 15.17 -4.96
C ASN A 90 -2.00 15.34 -3.72
N VAL A 91 -0.90 14.60 -3.63
CA VAL A 91 0.06 14.80 -2.54
C VAL A 91 0.79 16.11 -2.77
N THR A 92 0.86 16.95 -1.73
CA THR A 92 1.60 18.21 -1.76
C THR A 92 2.79 18.21 -0.79
N GLU A 93 2.79 17.30 0.19
CA GLU A 93 3.89 17.11 1.13
C GLU A 93 3.96 15.65 1.59
N TRP A 94 5.16 15.10 1.58
CA TRP A 94 5.46 13.76 2.08
C TRP A 94 5.81 13.77 3.57
N ASP A 95 5.50 12.70 4.26
CA ASP A 95 5.98 12.42 5.62
C ASP A 95 7.18 11.46 5.53
N PRO A 96 8.39 11.80 6.04
CA PRO A 96 9.53 10.91 6.01
C PRO A 96 9.43 9.73 7.00
N HIS A 97 8.44 9.71 7.89
CA HIS A 97 8.26 8.68 8.92
C HIS A 97 8.24 7.25 8.36
N GLY A 98 7.68 7.06 7.16
CA GLY A 98 7.59 5.76 6.49
C GLY A 98 8.94 5.12 6.12
N TYR A 99 10.05 5.85 6.21
CA TYR A 99 11.39 5.31 5.98
C TYR A 99 11.98 4.51 7.15
N GLY A 100 11.39 4.61 8.35
CA GLY A 100 11.87 3.97 9.58
C GLY A 100 12.28 4.97 10.64
#